data_AF-A0A7Y2M256-F1
#
_entry.id   AF-A0A7Y2M256-F1
#
_cell.length_a   1.000
_cell.length_b   1.000
_cell.length_c   1.000
_cell.angle_alpha   90.00
_cell.angle_beta   90.00
_cell.angle_gamma   90.00
#
_symmetry.space_group_name_H-M   'P 1'
#
loop_
_entity.id
_entity.type
_entity.pdbx_description
1 polymer ?
#
loop_
_entity_poly.entity_id
_entity_poly.type
_entity_poly.pdbx_seq_one_letter_code
_entity_poly.pdbx_strand_id
1 'polypeptide(L)' 'MDDRRRTDDADLDADAPLGGDETTEEQLEADNPAEEDTLKTLDPDAPPA' A
#
# COMPACT_ATOMS: atom_id res chain seq x y z
N MET A 1 17.92 -16.12 29.29
CA MET A 1 17.48 -14.87 28.62
C MET A 1 17.72 -15.15 27.15
N ASP A 2 16.84 -15.92 26.53
CA ASP A 2 17.01 -16.34 25.14
C ASP A 2 15.75 -15.89 24.41
N ASP A 3 15.78 -14.61 24.07
CA ASP A 3 14.74 -13.87 23.38
C ASP A 3 14.69 -14.37 21.94
N ARG A 4 14.02 -15.51 21.72
CA ARG A 4 13.68 -16.05 20.39
C ARG A 4 12.50 -15.28 19.76
N ARG A 5 12.53 -13.95 19.85
CA ARG A 5 11.58 -13.06 19.20
C ARG A 5 12.27 -12.40 18.01
N ARG A 6 11.66 -12.58 16.83
CA ARG A 6 11.86 -11.82 15.59
C ARG A 6 13.19 -12.01 14.87
N THR A 7 13.31 -13.05 14.06
CA THR A 7 14.22 -12.99 12.90
C THR A 7 13.63 -13.68 11.67
N ASP A 8 12.31 -13.73 11.51
CA ASP A 8 11.68 -14.31 10.32
C ASP A 8 10.90 -13.27 9.47
N ASP A 9 10.95 -11.98 9.81
CA ASP A 9 10.16 -10.92 9.12
C ASP A 9 11.01 -9.79 8.49
N ALA A 10 12.35 -9.86 8.51
CA ALA A 10 13.19 -8.67 8.27
C ALA A 10 14.18 -8.77 7.09
N ASP A 11 13.93 -9.66 6.13
CA ASP A 11 14.62 -9.67 4.84
C ASP A 11 13.62 -9.47 3.68
N LEU A 12 12.56 -8.68 3.92
CA LEU A 12 11.96 -7.93 2.81
C LEU A 12 13.04 -6.93 2.40
N ASP A 13 13.58 -7.08 1.18
CA ASP A 13 14.63 -6.22 0.62
C ASP A 13 14.48 -4.80 1.15
N ALA A 14 15.45 -4.31 1.94
CA ALA A 14 15.35 -3.01 2.60
C ALA A 14 15.21 -1.83 1.60
N ASP A 15 15.46 -2.10 0.31
CA ASP A 15 15.32 -1.19 -0.81
C ASP A 15 13.99 -1.37 -1.60
N ALA A 16 13.15 -2.35 -1.24
CA ALA A 16 11.82 -2.46 -1.84
C ALA A 16 10.96 -1.24 -1.46
N PRO A 17 10.22 -0.66 -2.42
CA PRO A 17 9.33 0.44 -2.10
C PRO A 17 8.34 0.01 -1.02
N LEU A 18 8.14 0.86 0.00
CA LEU A 18 7.19 0.61 1.08
C LEU A 18 5.72 0.59 0.60
N GLY A 19 5.48 0.95 -0.67
CA GLY A 19 4.18 0.95 -1.32
C GLY A 19 4.14 0.00 -2.53
N GLY A 20 3.31 0.34 -3.52
CA GLY A 20 3.29 -0.33 -4.81
C GLY A 20 4.51 -0.02 -5.69
N ASP A 21 4.53 -0.60 -6.87
CA ASP A 21 5.42 -0.21 -7.95
C ASP A 21 4.91 1.02 -8.72
N GLU A 22 5.68 1.46 -9.73
CA GLU A 22 5.37 2.62 -10.58
C GLU A 22 4.01 2.53 -11.29
N THR A 23 3.45 1.33 -11.44
CA THR A 23 2.20 1.06 -12.19
C THR A 23 1.03 0.67 -11.29
N THR A 24 1.24 0.60 -9.97
CA THR A 24 0.24 0.08 -9.04
C THR A 24 -1.03 0.93 -9.01
N GLU A 25 -0.90 2.26 -9.13
CA GLU A 25 -2.05 3.17 -9.20
C GLU A 25 -2.90 2.93 -10.46
N GLU A 26 -2.26 2.67 -11.60
CA GLU A 26 -2.93 2.43 -12.89
C GLU A 26 -3.71 1.11 -12.90
N GLN A 27 -3.28 0.15 -12.09
CA GLN A 27 -3.90 -1.17 -11.94
C GLN A 27 -4.93 -1.21 -10.80
N LEU A 28 -5.11 -0.10 -10.07
CA LEU A 28 -5.99 -0.06 -8.91
C LEU A 28 -7.44 0.23 -9.35
N GLU A 29 -8.26 -0.81 -9.34
CA GLU A 29 -9.67 -0.77 -9.73
C GLU A 29 -10.58 -1.04 -8.52
N ALA A 30 -11.76 -0.40 -8.48
CA ALA A 30 -12.75 -0.61 -7.44
C ALA A 30 -13.80 -1.67 -7.85
N ASP A 31 -14.09 -2.61 -6.95
CA ASP A 31 -15.10 -3.65 -7.19
C ASP A 31 -16.51 -3.23 -6.75
N ASN A 32 -16.60 -2.17 -5.94
CA ASN A 32 -17.86 -1.66 -5.43
C ASN A 32 -17.83 -0.14 -5.19
N PRO A 33 -19.01 0.50 -5.01
CA PRO A 33 -19.07 1.95 -4.83
C PRO A 33 -18.32 2.48 -3.60
N ALA A 34 -18.25 1.71 -2.50
CA ALA A 34 -17.56 2.14 -1.29
C ALA A 34 -16.03 2.18 -1.49
N GLU A 35 -15.50 1.24 -2.27
CA GLU A 35 -14.10 1.24 -2.69
C GLU A 35 -13.81 2.38 -3.65
N GLU A 36 -14.69 2.68 -4.61
CA GLU A 36 -14.53 3.82 -5.55
C GLU A 36 -14.40 5.15 -4.78
N ASP A 37 -15.25 5.35 -3.77
CA ASP A 37 -15.18 6.54 -2.93
C ASP A 37 -13.87 6.58 -2.14
N THR A 38 -13.39 5.43 -1.66
CA THR A 38 -12.08 5.34 -0.99
C THR A 38 -10.94 5.69 -1.94
N LEU A 39 -10.94 5.17 -3.18
CA LEU A 39 -9.91 5.48 -4.19
C LEU A 39 -9.84 6.98 -4.48
N LYS A 40 -10.99 7.65 -4.61
CA LYS A 40 -11.04 9.11 -4.81
C LYS A 40 -10.41 9.90 -3.66
N THR A 41 -10.43 9.37 -2.43
CA THR A 41 -9.77 10.02 -1.29
C THR A 41 -8.25 9.84 -1.27
N LEU A 42 -7.74 8.84 -2.00
CA LEU A 42 -6.32 8.54 -2.10
C LEU A 42 -5.67 9.23 -3.29
N ASP A 43 -6.45 9.60 -4.31
CA ASP A 43 -6.01 10.35 -5.48
C ASP A 43 -5.49 11.75 -5.08
N PRO A 44 -4.19 12.04 -5.26
CA PRO A 44 -3.60 13.32 -4.90
C PRO A 44 -4.06 14.49 -5.79
N ASP A 45 -4.58 14.19 -6.99
CA ASP A 45 -5.12 15.17 -7.93
C ASP A 45 -6.63 15.43 -7.71
N ALA A 46 -7.29 14.60 -6.89
CA ALA A 46 -8.68 14.82 -6.53
C ALA A 46 -8.84 16.12 -5.71
N PRO A 47 -9.95 16.85 -5.91
CA PRO A 47 -10.25 18.02 -5.09
C PRO A 47 -10.35 17.61 -3.62
N PRO A 48 -9.89 18.45 -2.67
CA PRO A 48 -10.00 18.16 -1.26
C PRO A 48 -11.47 17.96 -0.87
N ALA A 49 -11.73 16.88 -0.14
CA ALA A 49 -13.06 16.47 0.33
C ALA A 49 -13.70 17.45 1.32
#